data_AF-A0A369LWC9-F1
#
_entry.id   AF-A0A369LWC9-F1
#
_cell.length_a   1.000
_cell.length_b   1.000
_cell.length_c   1.000
_cell.angle_alpha   90.00
_cell.angle_beta   90.00
_cell.angle_gamma   90.00
#
_symmetry.space_group_name_H-M   'P 1'
#
loop_
_entity.id
_entity.type
_entity.pdbx_description
1 polymer ?
#
loop_
_entity_poly.entity_id
_entity_poly.type
_entity_poly.pdbx_seq_one_letter_code
_entity_poly.pdbx_strand_id
1 'polypeptide(L)'
;MEMGSLPEWFTACAELLAVCTALFLPQVTARRARRESLARMRRVTKGLLVAFADDRENHGAEPVDELESAKDLQLYLRVAFFALNEPREIALRGDVQRLYRALARPQPDIPAVRKEIAAL
;
A
#
# COMPACT_ATOMS: atom_id res chain seq x y z
N MET A 1 43.52 32.91 -16.78
CA MET A 1 42.25 32.84 -16.04
C MET A 1 42.61 32.78 -14.57
N GLU A 2 42.42 33.88 -13.84
CA GLU A 2 42.50 33.83 -12.38
C GLU A 2 41.39 32.90 -11.91
N MET A 3 41.72 31.80 -11.24
CA MET A 3 40.70 31.01 -10.58
C MET A 3 40.04 31.93 -9.54
N GLY A 4 38.72 32.13 -9.68
CA GLY A 4 37.94 33.01 -8.80
C GLY A 4 38.21 32.74 -7.33
N SER A 5 38.00 33.76 -6.50
CA SER A 5 38.33 33.73 -5.08
C SER A 5 37.63 32.56 -4.37
N LEU A 6 38.24 32.05 -3.28
CA LEU A 6 37.65 30.92 -2.53
C LEU A 6 36.15 31.10 -2.21
N PRO A 7 35.67 32.30 -1.82
CA PRO A 7 34.25 32.54 -1.55
C PRO A 7 33.31 32.44 -2.76
N GLU A 8 33.77 32.79 -3.96
CA GLU A 8 32.95 32.82 -5.17
C GLU A 8 32.60 31.41 -5.65
N TRP A 9 33.55 30.48 -5.60
CA TRP A 9 33.25 29.09 -5.95
C TRP A 9 32.35 28.42 -4.90
N PHE A 10 32.52 28.73 -3.62
CA PHE A 10 31.61 28.25 -2.57
C PHE A 10 30.18 28.74 -2.81
N THR A 11 30.02 30.02 -3.17
CA THR A 11 28.73 30.63 -3.48
C THR A 11 28.10 29.98 -4.70
N ALA A 12 28.86 29.84 -5.79
CA ALA A 12 28.39 29.16 -6.99
C ALA A 12 28.01 27.69 -6.74
N CYS A 13 28.78 26.96 -5.92
CA CYS A 13 28.43 25.60 -5.51
C CYS A 13 27.16 25.55 -4.67
N ALA A 14 26.96 26.50 -3.75
CA ALA A 14 25.76 26.57 -2.91
C ALA A 14 24.52 26.90 -3.74
N GLU A 15 24.62 27.83 -4.69
CA GLU A 15 23.54 28.17 -5.62
C GLU A 15 23.16 26.97 -6.49
N LEU A 16 24.16 26.27 -7.05
CA LEU A 16 23.93 25.06 -7.84
C LEU A 16 23.24 23.97 -7.01
N LEU A 17 23.67 23.74 -5.77
CA LEU A 17 23.04 22.77 -4.87
C LEU A 17 21.61 23.19 -4.49
N ALA A 18 21.36 24.47 -4.25
CA ALA A 18 20.02 24.99 -3.96
C ALA A 18 19.07 24.76 -5.14
N VAL A 19 19.51 25.06 -6.37
CA VAL A 19 18.73 24.80 -7.59
C VAL A 19 18.48 23.30 -7.78
N CYS A 20 19.51 22.46 -7.63
CA CYS A 20 19.36 21.01 -7.70
C CYS A 20 18.34 20.50 -6.67
N THR A 21 18.42 20.98 -5.43
CA THR A 21 17.51 20.57 -4.36
C THR A 21 16.09 21.02 -4.67
N ALA A 22 15.88 22.25 -5.12
CA ALA A 22 14.55 22.77 -5.49
C ALA A 22 13.90 21.95 -6.62
N LEU A 23 14.68 21.50 -7.60
CA LEU A 23 14.18 20.72 -8.73
C LEU A 23 13.88 19.25 -8.34
N PHE A 24 14.74 18.63 -7.54
CA PHE A 24 14.67 17.19 -7.30
C PHE A 24 14.03 16.78 -5.97
N LEU A 25 14.05 17.64 -4.94
CA LEU A 25 13.44 17.34 -3.64
C LEU A 25 11.94 17.01 -3.76
N PRO A 26 11.11 17.73 -4.52
CA PRO A 26 9.68 17.40 -4.67
C PRO A 26 9.45 16.00 -5.26
N GLN A 27 10.31 15.58 -6.20
CA GLN A 27 10.21 14.25 -6.79
C GLN A 27 10.61 13.16 -5.79
N VAL A 28 11.64 13.42 -4.99
CA VAL A 28 12.09 12.50 -3.94
C VAL A 28 11.03 12.35 -2.85
N THR A 29 10.42 13.44 -2.39
CA THR A 29 9.36 13.40 -1.37
C THR A 29 8.12 12.69 -1.90
N ALA A 30 7.69 12.97 -3.14
CA ALA A 30 6.57 12.26 -3.77
C ALA A 30 6.84 10.75 -3.87
N ARG A 31 8.06 10.34 -4.25
CA ARG A 31 8.45 8.91 -4.29
C ARG A 31 8.42 8.27 -2.90
N ARG A 32 8.89 8.97 -1.86
CA ARG A 32 8.83 8.47 -0.47
C ARG A 32 7.39 8.31 -0.01
N ALA A 33 6.55 9.32 -0.23
CA ALA A 33 5.13 9.29 0.12
C ALA A 33 4.38 8.13 -0.55
N ARG A 34 4.65 7.85 -1.83
CA ARG A 34 4.09 6.69 -2.55
C ARG A 34 4.51 5.35 -1.94
N ARG A 35 5.78 5.21 -1.55
CA ARG A 35 6.28 3.99 -0.89
C ARG A 35 5.61 3.78 0.47
N GLU A 36 5.47 4.85 1.24
CA GLU A 36 4.80 4.79 2.54
C GLU A 36 3.30 4.52 2.40
N SER A 37 2.64 5.09 1.40
CA SER A 37 1.24 4.80 1.06
C SER A 37 1.03 3.31 0.79
N LEU A 38 1.84 2.73 -0.10
CA LEU A 38 1.79 1.31 -0.41
C LEU A 38 2.04 0.43 0.82
N ALA A 39 3.02 0.79 1.66
CA ALA A 39 3.32 0.06 2.89
C ALA A 39 2.15 0.11 3.89
N ARG A 40 1.48 1.28 4.03
CA ARG A 40 0.28 1.43 4.86
C ARG A 40 -0.88 0.60 4.32
N MET A 41 -1.16 0.69 3.02
CA MET A 41 -2.20 -0.09 2.36
C MET A 41 -2.00 -1.57 2.61
N ARG A 42 -0.78 -2.09 2.37
CA ARG A 42 -0.40 -3.48 2.60
C ARG A 42 -0.67 -3.95 4.02
N ARG A 43 -0.29 -3.12 5.01
CA ARG A 43 -0.52 -3.42 6.43
C ARG A 43 -2.02 -3.49 6.76
N VAL A 44 -2.79 -2.51 6.30
CA VAL A 44 -4.24 -2.44 6.54
C VAL A 44 -4.95 -3.61 5.89
N THR A 45 -4.70 -3.88 4.61
CA THR A 45 -5.35 -4.97 3.89
C THR A 45 -5.00 -6.33 4.47
N LYS A 46 -3.76 -6.52 4.92
CA LYS A 46 -3.34 -7.76 5.60
C LYS A 46 -4.11 -7.96 6.90
N GLY A 47 -4.24 -6.91 7.71
CA GLY A 47 -5.04 -6.96 8.95
C GLY A 47 -6.50 -7.31 8.70
N LEU A 48 -7.14 -6.66 7.71
CA LEU A 48 -8.52 -6.94 7.33
C LEU A 48 -8.71 -8.36 6.78
N LEU A 49 -7.77 -8.86 5.99
CA LEU A 49 -7.80 -10.25 5.49
C LEU A 49 -7.64 -11.28 6.61
N VAL A 50 -6.77 -11.01 7.60
CA VAL A 50 -6.60 -11.88 8.77
C VAL A 50 -7.89 -11.90 9.60
N ALA A 51 -8.45 -10.73 9.90
CA ALA A 51 -9.72 -10.64 10.64
C ALA A 51 -10.85 -11.40 9.92
N PHE A 52 -10.94 -11.28 8.59
CA PHE A 52 -11.93 -12.03 7.83
C PHE A 52 -11.66 -13.55 7.82
N ALA A 53 -10.40 -13.97 7.76
CA ALA A 53 -10.05 -15.38 7.88
C ALA A 53 -10.38 -15.95 9.27
N ASP A 54 -10.13 -15.18 10.33
CA ASP A 54 -10.47 -15.53 11.72
C ASP A 54 -11.99 -15.68 11.89
N ASP A 55 -12.77 -14.72 11.39
CA ASP A 55 -14.24 -14.79 11.42
C ASP A 55 -14.77 -15.99 10.63
N ARG A 56 -14.21 -16.29 9.45
CA ARG A 56 -14.62 -17.48 8.67
C ARG A 56 -14.32 -18.80 9.37
N GLU A 57 -13.26 -18.85 10.17
CA GLU A 57 -12.91 -20.03 10.95
C GLU A 57 -13.86 -20.23 12.13
N ASN A 58 -14.22 -19.14 12.82
CA ASN A 58 -15.10 -19.17 14.00
C ASN A 58 -16.59 -19.26 13.63
N HIS A 59 -17.00 -18.69 12.49
CA HIS A 59 -18.39 -18.54 12.05
C HIS A 59 -18.62 -19.23 10.69
N GLY A 60 -17.99 -20.38 10.47
CA GLY A 60 -17.93 -21.09 9.17
C GLY A 60 -19.25 -21.31 8.43
N ALA A 61 -20.37 -21.42 9.17
CA ALA A 61 -21.71 -21.65 8.62
C ALA A 61 -22.49 -20.36 8.30
N GLU A 62 -22.06 -19.20 8.80
CA GLU A 62 -22.76 -17.94 8.59
C GLU A 62 -22.54 -17.44 7.15
N PRO A 63 -23.56 -16.83 6.53
CA PRO A 63 -23.39 -16.15 5.25
C PRO A 63 -22.33 -15.05 5.36
N VAL A 64 -21.51 -14.91 4.32
CA VAL A 64 -20.45 -13.88 4.26
C VAL A 64 -21.03 -12.46 4.42
N ASP A 65 -22.25 -12.25 3.95
CA ASP A 65 -22.96 -10.96 4.03
C ASP A 65 -23.40 -10.60 5.47
N GLU A 66 -23.27 -11.51 6.42
CA GLU A 66 -23.56 -11.24 7.84
C GLU A 66 -22.28 -10.81 8.59
N LEU A 67 -21.12 -11.34 8.19
CA LEU A 67 -19.82 -11.07 8.82
C LEU A 67 -19.38 -9.60 8.66
N GLU A 68 -19.11 -8.93 9.78
CA GLU A 68 -18.64 -7.54 9.80
C GLU A 68 -17.26 -7.39 9.14
N SER A 69 -16.33 -8.31 9.41
CA SER A 69 -15.00 -8.32 8.80
C SER A 69 -15.02 -8.40 7.27
N ALA A 70 -16.00 -9.12 6.71
CA ALA A 70 -16.20 -9.22 5.26
C ALA A 70 -16.69 -7.89 4.68
N LYS A 71 -17.64 -7.23 5.36
CA LYS A 71 -18.18 -5.92 4.98
C LYS A 71 -17.10 -4.84 5.03
N ASP A 72 -16.29 -4.82 6.09
CA ASP A 72 -15.21 -3.87 6.28
C ASP A 72 -14.16 -3.98 5.18
N LEU A 73 -13.72 -5.21 4.87
CA LEU A 73 -12.77 -5.44 3.78
C LEU A 73 -13.37 -5.06 2.42
N GLN A 74 -14.64 -5.38 2.17
CA GLN A 74 -15.32 -5.01 0.93
C GLN A 74 -15.48 -3.49 0.78
N LEU A 75 -15.82 -2.79 1.86
CA LEU A 75 -15.91 -1.33 1.91
C LEU A 75 -14.53 -0.71 1.64
N TYR A 76 -13.48 -1.21 2.31
CA TYR A 76 -12.12 -0.78 2.06
C TYR A 76 -11.72 -0.94 0.59
N LEU A 77 -11.97 -2.11 -0.02
CA LEU A 77 -11.66 -2.36 -1.43
C LEU A 77 -12.42 -1.46 -2.40
N ARG A 78 -13.65 -1.05 -2.03
CA ARG A 78 -14.47 -0.12 -2.80
C ARG A 78 -13.95 1.31 -2.69
N VAL A 79 -13.63 1.77 -1.49
CA VAL A 79 -13.08 3.12 -1.27
C VAL A 79 -11.69 3.24 -1.87
N ALA A 80 -10.84 2.23 -1.65
CA ALA A 80 -9.48 2.19 -2.17
C ALA A 80 -9.45 2.43 -3.68
N PHE A 81 -10.38 1.84 -4.44
CA PHE A 81 -10.49 2.04 -5.90
C PHE A 81 -10.42 3.50 -6.34
N PHE A 82 -11.03 4.42 -5.58
CA PHE A 82 -11.05 5.84 -5.92
C PHE A 82 -9.76 6.58 -5.54
N ALA A 83 -8.95 6.00 -4.66
CA ALA A 83 -7.72 6.60 -4.15
C ALA A 83 -6.45 6.08 -4.84
N LEU A 84 -6.49 4.90 -5.48
CA LEU A 84 -5.30 4.29 -6.06
C LEU A 84 -4.88 4.99 -7.36
N ASN A 85 -3.61 5.38 -7.43
CA ASN A 85 -3.03 6.02 -8.61
C ASN A 85 -1.78 5.30 -9.14
N GLU A 86 -1.21 4.37 -8.37
CA GLU A 86 0.05 3.69 -8.71
C GLU A 86 -0.19 2.23 -9.14
N PRO A 87 0.50 1.72 -10.18
CA PRO A 87 0.36 0.34 -10.65
C PRO A 87 0.56 -0.72 -9.55
N ARG A 88 1.47 -0.47 -8.60
CA ARG A 88 1.73 -1.37 -7.47
C ARG A 88 0.58 -1.44 -6.48
N GLU A 89 -0.08 -0.31 -6.22
CA GLU A 89 -1.25 -0.27 -5.34
C GLU A 89 -2.44 -0.98 -6.02
N ILE A 90 -2.61 -0.79 -7.33
CA ILE A 90 -3.63 -1.48 -8.13
C ILE A 90 -3.41 -2.99 -8.10
N ALA A 91 -2.17 -3.44 -8.28
CA ALA A 91 -1.81 -4.87 -8.20
C ALA A 91 -2.12 -5.44 -6.81
N LEU A 92 -1.70 -4.74 -5.74
CA LEU A 92 -1.99 -5.13 -4.36
C LEU A 92 -3.50 -5.26 -4.11
N ARG A 93 -4.32 -4.32 -4.59
CA ARG A 93 -5.78 -4.42 -4.51
C ARG A 93 -6.30 -5.65 -5.24
N GLY A 94 -5.76 -5.96 -6.42
CA GLY A 94 -6.12 -7.16 -7.17
C GLY A 94 -5.85 -8.44 -6.38
N ASP A 95 -4.69 -8.52 -5.73
CA ASP A 95 -4.32 -9.64 -4.86
C ASP A 95 -5.27 -9.77 -3.66
N VAL A 96 -5.56 -8.66 -2.98
CA VAL A 96 -6.47 -8.64 -1.83
C VAL A 96 -7.90 -9.02 -2.25
N GLN A 97 -8.37 -8.55 -3.41
CA GLN A 97 -9.68 -8.91 -3.92
C GLN A 97 -9.78 -10.39 -4.32
N ARG A 98 -8.70 -10.98 -4.84
CA ARG A 98 -8.62 -12.43 -5.07
C ARG A 98 -8.75 -13.20 -3.75
N LEU A 99 -8.02 -12.80 -2.72
CA LEU A 99 -8.07 -13.47 -1.41
C LEU A 99 -9.41 -13.29 -0.71
N TYR A 100 -10.02 -12.11 -0.79
CA TYR A 100 -11.39 -11.87 -0.32
C TYR A 100 -12.36 -12.87 -0.97
N ARG A 101 -12.31 -13.03 -2.30
CA ARG A 101 -13.16 -14.00 -3.01
C ARG A 101 -12.86 -15.44 -2.62
N ALA A 102 -11.62 -15.78 -2.28
CA ALA A 102 -11.27 -17.10 -1.81
C ALA A 102 -11.89 -17.40 -0.44
N LEU A 103 -11.83 -16.44 0.51
CA LEU A 103 -12.46 -16.54 1.83
C LEU A 103 -13.99 -16.52 1.77
N ALA A 104 -14.56 -15.78 0.82
CA ALA A 104 -16.00 -15.66 0.64
C ALA A 104 -16.67 -16.91 0.02
N ARG A 105 -15.89 -17.96 -0.32
CA ARG A 105 -16.46 -19.22 -0.79
C ARG A 105 -17.23 -19.92 0.34
N PRO A 106 -18.23 -20.77 0.01
CA PRO A 106 -18.99 -21.52 1.02
C PRO A 106 -18.10 -22.39 1.92
N GLN A 107 -17.10 -23.05 1.35
CA GLN A 107 -16.08 -23.84 2.07
C GLN A 107 -14.69 -23.42 1.59
N PRO A 108 -14.10 -22.37 2.18
CA PRO A 108 -12.78 -21.89 1.83
C PRO A 108 -11.71 -22.78 2.48
N ASP A 109 -10.60 -23.00 1.77
CA ASP A 109 -9.39 -23.58 2.36
C ASP A 109 -8.66 -22.50 3.18
N ILE A 110 -9.13 -22.28 4.41
CA ILE A 110 -8.61 -21.23 5.30
C ILE A 110 -7.09 -21.37 5.51
N PRO A 111 -6.52 -22.58 5.79
CA PRO A 111 -5.08 -22.74 5.92
C PRO A 111 -4.29 -22.30 4.68
N ALA A 112 -4.74 -22.67 3.47
CA ALA A 112 -4.07 -22.26 2.24
C ALA A 112 -4.14 -20.74 2.05
N VAL A 113 -5.31 -20.14 2.26
CA VAL A 113 -5.48 -18.69 2.12
C VAL A 113 -4.64 -17.93 3.15
N ARG A 114 -4.54 -18.39 4.40
CA ARG A 114 -3.68 -17.77 5.42
C ARG A 114 -2.20 -17.74 5.00
N LYS A 115 -1.71 -18.80 4.34
CA LYS A 115 -0.35 -18.83 3.81
C LYS A 115 -0.13 -17.77 2.74
N GLU A 116 -1.11 -17.56 1.85
CA GLU A 116 -1.05 -16.49 0.86
C GLU A 116 -1.14 -15.10 1.50
N ILE A 117 -2.00 -14.90 2.51
CA ILE A 117 -2.07 -13.64 3.28
C ILE A 117 -0.72 -13.35 3.96
N ALA A 118 -0.04 -14.36 4.49
CA ALA A 118 1.26 -14.20 5.12
C ALA A 118 2.36 -13.75 4.14
N ALA A 119 2.32 -14.25 2.90
CA ALA A 119 3.24 -13.88 1.81
C ALA A 119 2.94 -12.50 1.19
N LEU A 120 1.76 -11.95 1.49
CA LEU A 120 1.29 -10.65 1.06
C LEU A 120 2.02 -9.53 1.79
#